data_AF-A0A937L2L2-F1
#
_entry.id   AF-A0A937L2L2-F1
#
_cell.length_a   1.000
_cell.length_b   1.000
_cell.length_c   1.000
_cell.angle_alpha   90.00
_cell.angle_beta   90.00
_cell.angle_gamma   90.00
#
_symmetry.space_group_name_H-M   'P 1'
#
loop_
_entity.id
_entity.type
_entity.pdbx_description
1 polymer ?
#
loop_
_entity_poly.entity_id
_entity_poly.type
_entity_poly.pdbx_seq_one_letter_code
_entity_poly.pdbx_strand_id
1 'polypeptide(L)' 'GEPLRRPFEVAMSMWKKGFYVRYGGDTIQLGLPFIVNETEISSLINALGDSLAECA' A
#
# COMPACT_ATOMS: atom_id res chain seq x y z
N GLY A 1 19.97 8.45 4.99
CA GLY A 1 18.71 8.07 4.32
C GLY A 1 18.54 6.58 4.50
N GLU A 2 17.35 6.14 4.89
CA GLU A 2 17.01 4.72 4.97
C GLU A 2 16.03 4.43 3.83
N PRO A 3 16.51 4.08 2.62
CA PRO A 3 15.65 3.97 1.44
C PRO A 3 14.49 2.98 1.61
N LEU A 4 14.70 1.96 2.45
CA LEU A 4 13.72 0.92 2.76
C LEU A 4 12.69 1.35 3.82
N ARG A 5 12.94 2.43 4.57
CA ARG A 5 12.09 2.87 5.68
C ARG A 5 10.72 3.31 5.19
N ARG A 6 10.68 4.15 4.14
CA ARG A 6 9.41 4.70 3.64
C ARG A 6 8.46 3.62 3.08
N PRO A 7 8.89 2.68 2.20
CA PRO A 7 8.03 1.58 1.77
C PRO A 7 7.57 0.68 2.93
N PHE A 8 8.42 0.45 3.94
CA PHE A 8 8.05 -0.27 5.15
C PHE A 8 6.95 0.47 5.94
N GLU A 9 7.11 1.77 6.20
CA GLU A 9 6.13 2.58 6.93
C GLU A 9 4.78 2.62 6.21
N VAL A 10 4.80 2.81 4.89
CA VAL A 10 3.59 2.76 4.05
C VAL A 10 2.90 1.40 4.15
N ALA A 11 3.66 0.30 4.03
CA ALA A 11 3.09 -1.04 4.13
C ALA A 11 2.50 -1.32 5.53
N MET A 12 3.10 -0.80 6.60
CA MET A 12 2.57 -0.91 7.95
C MET A 12 1.32 -0.05 8.17
N SER A 13 1.24 1.14 7.57
CA SER A 13 0.00 1.95 7.56
C SER A 13 -1.13 1.20 6.84
N MET A 14 -0.85 0.63 5.66
CA MET A 14 -1.81 -0.20 4.91
C MET A 14 -2.28 -1.42 5.71
N TRP A 15 -1.36 -2.13 6.38
CA TRP A 15 -1.69 -3.28 7.22
C TRP A 15 -2.69 -2.90 8.32
N LYS A 16 -2.48 -1.76 9.00
CA LYS A 16 -3.41 -1.24 10.01
C LYS A 16 -4.77 -0.86 9.43
N LYS A 17 -4.83 -0.44 8.17
CA LYS A 17 -6.06 -0.15 7.42
C LYS A 17 -6.76 -1.39 6.86
N GLY A 18 -6.19 -2.59 7.09
CA GLY A 18 -6.78 -3.86 6.64
C GLY A 18 -6.32 -4.31 5.24
N PHE A 19 -5.31 -3.66 4.66
CA PHE A 19 -4.78 -4.02 3.35
C PHE A 19 -3.40 -4.64 3.45
N TYR A 20 -3.27 -5.87 2.94
CA TYR A 20 -1.95 -6.44 2.69
C TYR A 20 -1.39 -5.89 1.38
N VAL A 21 -0.20 -5.30 1.44
CA VAL A 21 0.59 -4.90 0.27
C VAL A 21 2.01 -5.43 0.40
N ARG A 22 2.61 -5.81 -0.72
CA ARG A 22 4.03 -6.18 -0.75
C ARG A 22 4.86 -4.91 -0.90
N TYR A 23 5.91 -4.79 -0.10
CA TYR A 23 6.96 -3.78 -0.32
C TYR A 23 8.29 -4.48 -0.61
N GLY A 24 9.12 -3.83 -1.43
CA GLY A 24 10.43 -4.33 -1.81
C GLY A 24 11.28 -3.24 -2.46
N GLY A 25 12.51 -3.06 -1.99
CA GLY A 25 13.34 -1.92 -2.40
C GLY A 25 12.64 -0.61 -2.04
N ASP A 26 12.49 0.26 -3.03
CA ASP A 26 11.80 1.55 -2.96
C ASP A 26 10.35 1.51 -3.48
N THR A 27 9.76 0.32 -3.61
CA THR A 27 8.44 0.13 -4.24
C THR A 27 7.38 -0.49 -3.33
N ILE A 28 6.13 -0.11 -3.57
CA ILE A 28 4.93 -0.87 -3.19
C ILE A 28 4.44 -1.62 -4.42
N GLN A 29 4.16 -2.92 -4.27
CA GLN A 29 3.85 -3.83 -5.35
C GLN A 29 2.43 -4.37 -5.18
N LEU A 30 1.62 -4.24 -6.22
CA LEU A 30 0.21 -4.64 -6.22
C LEU A 30 0.01 -5.82 -7.18
N GLY A 31 -0.57 -6.90 -6.68
CA GLY A 31 -0.90 -8.11 -7.44
C GLY A 31 -2.27 -8.63 -7.02
N LEU A 32 -3.32 -8.06 -7.59
CA LEU A 32 -4.70 -8.34 -7.20
C LEU A 32 -5.21 -9.64 -7.86
N PRO A 33 -6.17 -10.35 -7.23
CA PRO A 33 -6.87 -11.46 -7.87
C PRO A 33 -7.61 -11.01 -9.13
N PHE A 34 -7.70 -11.87 -10.14
CA PHE A 34 -8.42 -11.54 -11.40
C PHE A 34 -9.93 -11.34 -11.23
N ILE A 35 -10.50 -11.77 -10.11
CA ILE A 35 -11.93 -11.61 -9.79
C ILE A 35 -12.23 -10.31 -9.03
N VAL A 36 -11.21 -9.49 -8.75
CA VAL A 36 -11.39 -8.22 -8.02
C VAL A 36 -12.35 -7.29 -8.78
N ASN A 37 -13.19 -6.55 -8.04
CA ASN A 37 -14.11 -5.59 -8.63
C ASN A 37 -13.63 -4.13 -8.50
N GLU A 38 -14.31 -3.21 -9.19
CA GLU A 38 -13.96 -1.78 -9.22
C GLU A 38 -14.00 -1.11 -7.85
N THR A 39 -14.94 -1.51 -6.98
CA THR A 39 -15.09 -0.96 -5.64
C THR A 39 -13.95 -1.41 -4.72
N GLU A 40 -13.53 -2.67 -4.82
CA GLU A 40 -12.37 -3.20 -4.10
C GLU A 40 -11.07 -2.51 -4.54
N ILE A 41 -10.87 -2.32 -5.86
CA ILE A 41 -9.73 -1.56 -6.40
C ILE A 41 -9.75 -0.13 -5.86
N SER A 42 -10.90 0.55 -5.93
CA SER A 42 -11.04 1.93 -5.44
C SER A 42 -10.71 2.04 -3.95
N SER A 43 -11.19 1.09 -3.15
CA SER A 43 -10.91 1.04 -1.71
C SER A 43 -9.41 0.87 -1.43
N LEU A 44 -8.73 -0.05 -2.12
CA LEU A 44 -7.30 -0.28 -2.02
C LEU A 44 -6.49 0.97 -2.38
N ILE A 45 -6.80 1.60 -3.52
CA ILE A 45 -6.04 2.76 -4.03
C ILE A 45 -6.23 3.98 -3.13
N ASN A 46 -7.44 4.23 -2.63
CA ASN A 46 -7.69 5.32 -1.69
C ASN A 46 -6.89 5.14 -0.40
N ALA A 47 -6.94 3.95 0.20
CA ALA A 47 -6.15 3.65 1.40
C ALA A 47 -4.64 3.82 1.17
N LEU A 48 -4.14 3.41 -0.01
CA LEU A 48 -2.74 3.58 -0.38
C LEU A 48 -2.37 5.05 -0.54
N GLY A 49 -3.24 5.86 -1.17
CA GLY A 49 -3.06 7.30 -1.29
C GLY A 49 -2.93 7.99 0.07
N ASP A 50 -3.83 7.65 1.00
CA ASP A 50 -3.79 8.17 2.37
C ASP A 50 -2.48 7.77 3.08
N SER A 51 -2.09 6.50 2.99
CA SER A 51 -0.84 6.01 3.62
C SER A 51 0.41 6.65 3.04
N LEU A 52 0.44 6.95 1.73
CA LEU A 52 1.56 7.66 1.10
C LEU A 52 1.68 9.11 1.58
N ALA A 53 0.56 9.77 1.87
CA ALA A 53 0.52 11.13 2.38
C ALA A 53 0.88 11.21 3.88
N GLU A 54 0.42 10.23 4.66
CA GLU A 54 0.72 10.12 6.11
C GLU A 54 2.19 9.78 6.39
N CYS A 55 2.83 8.98 5.52
CA CYS A 55 4.21 8.50 5.68
C CYS A 55 5.22 9.32 4.84
N ALA A 56 4.96 10.62 4.66
CA ALA A 56 5.83 11.56 3.95
C ALA A 56 7.10 11.91 4.73
#